data_AF-A0A4R6T2F5-F1
#
_entry.id   AF-A0A4R6T2F5-F1
#
_cell.length_a   1.000
_cell.length_b   1.000
_cell.length_c   1.000
_cell.angle_alpha   90.00
_cell.angle_beta   90.00
_cell.angle_gamma   90.00
#
_symmetry.space_group_name_H-M   'P 1'
#
loop_
_entity.id
_entity.type
_entity.pdbx_description
1 polymer ?
#
loop_
_entity_poly.entity_id
_entity_poly.type
_entity_poly.pdbx_seq_one_letter_code
_entity_poly.pdbx_strand_id
1 'polypeptide(L)'
;METKETEFIVGPRSNPNQHFDKRLISHIVSLVEQGVPRKDLIREYGMSSRTLEEWLSKHGYRSGIKSYTQAERRSVVRAVESGMSIKEALIVFNISSRTVINHWIKRFKEENAELNSINPPVMPKKETSESNNTELRALQKALDEANLKIRALDTMIDIAEEQLKIDIRKKSGARQSSK
;
A
#
# COMPACT_ATOMS: atom_id res chain seq x y z
N MET A 1 9.53 2.85 -50.00
CA MET A 1 10.67 3.74 -49.68
C MET A 1 11.76 2.85 -49.15
N GLU A 2 12.84 2.71 -49.91
CA GLU A 2 13.97 1.84 -49.61
C GLU A 2 14.69 2.35 -48.37
N THR A 3 14.76 1.53 -47.32
CA THR A 3 15.65 1.75 -46.19
C THR A 3 17.07 1.57 -46.72
N LYS A 4 17.77 2.68 -46.97
CA LYS A 4 19.21 2.64 -47.23
C LYS A 4 19.86 1.97 -46.02
N GLU A 5 20.27 0.73 -46.20
CA GLU A 5 21.14 0.00 -45.28
C GLU A 5 22.47 0.76 -45.26
N THR A 6 22.57 1.76 -44.38
CA THR A 6 23.86 2.36 -44.05
C THR A 6 24.59 1.34 -43.20
N GLU A 7 25.33 0.46 -43.86
CA GLU A 7 26.28 -0.45 -43.23
C GLU A 7 27.32 0.39 -42.46
N PHE A 8 27.02 0.70 -41.21
CA PHE A 8 28.05 1.14 -40.27
C PHE A 8 28.87 -0.10 -39.94
N ILE A 9 30.01 -0.27 -40.59
CA ILE A 9 30.97 -1.32 -40.26
C ILE A 9 31.50 -1.04 -38.85
N VAL A 10 30.93 -1.70 -37.86
CA VAL A 10 31.39 -1.62 -36.48
C VAL A 10 32.53 -2.61 -36.31
N GLY A 11 33.76 -2.10 -36.37
CA GLY A 11 34.92 -2.85 -35.90
C GLY A 11 34.82 -3.11 -34.39
N PRO A 12 35.41 -4.20 -33.87
CA PRO A 12 35.45 -4.47 -32.43
C PRO A 12 36.07 -3.27 -31.70
N ARG A 13 35.48 -2.91 -30.56
CA ARG A 13 35.95 -1.78 -29.75
C ARG A 13 37.42 -1.99 -29.39
N SER A 14 38.27 -1.03 -29.77
CA SER A 14 39.69 -1.06 -29.42
C SER A 14 39.91 -0.71 -27.93
N ASN A 15 39.00 0.10 -27.34
CA ASN A 15 39.05 0.48 -25.93
C ASN A 15 37.64 0.58 -25.31
N PRO A 16 37.40 0.06 -24.09
CA PRO A 16 36.13 0.23 -23.36
C PRO A 16 35.71 1.69 -23.11
N ASN A 17 36.65 2.65 -23.13
CA ASN A 17 36.39 4.10 -22.99
C ASN A 17 36.27 4.84 -24.34
N GLN A 18 36.34 4.12 -25.47
CA GLN A 18 36.18 4.73 -26.79
C GLN A 18 34.80 5.39 -26.90
N HIS A 19 34.78 6.65 -27.31
CA HIS A 19 33.55 7.40 -27.60
C HIS A 19 32.86 6.83 -28.84
N PHE A 20 31.54 6.69 -28.77
CA PHE A 20 30.73 6.32 -29.91
C PHE A 20 30.50 7.53 -30.80
N ASP A 21 30.54 7.31 -32.12
CA ASP A 21 30.22 8.38 -33.07
C ASP A 21 28.77 8.82 -32.92
N LYS A 22 28.53 10.14 -32.97
CA LYS A 22 27.19 10.73 -32.82
C LYS A 22 26.20 10.19 -33.86
N ARG A 23 26.68 9.91 -35.07
CA ARG A 23 25.86 9.34 -36.16
C ARG A 23 25.40 7.91 -35.83
N LEU A 24 26.30 7.11 -35.28
CA LEU A 24 26.01 5.75 -34.83
C LEU A 24 24.98 5.76 -33.69
N ILE A 25 25.11 6.69 -32.73
CA ILE A 25 24.13 6.87 -31.66
C ILE A 25 22.74 7.16 -32.24
N SER A 26 22.63 8.13 -33.16
CA SER A 26 21.35 8.46 -33.78
C SER A 26 20.75 7.31 -34.59
N HIS A 27 21.58 6.54 -35.27
CA HIS A 27 21.15 5.34 -36.00
C HIS A 27 20.59 4.27 -35.05
N ILE A 28 21.30 3.96 -33.97
CA ILE A 28 20.87 2.97 -32.96
C ILE A 28 19.57 3.41 -32.28
N VAL A 29 19.41 4.71 -31.98
CA VAL A 29 18.14 5.24 -31.43
C VAL A 29 16.99 5.04 -32.43
N SER A 30 17.22 5.29 -33.72
CA SER A 30 16.21 5.05 -34.76
C SER A 30 15.83 3.56 -34.89
N LEU A 31 16.79 2.64 -34.76
CA LEU A 31 16.51 1.20 -34.74
C LEU A 31 15.64 0.79 -33.55
N VAL A 32 15.84 1.41 -32.38
CA VAL A 32 14.98 1.16 -31.20
C VAL A 32 13.56 1.66 -31.45
N GLU A 33 13.39 2.83 -32.10
CA GLU A 33 12.07 3.36 -32.46
C GLU A 33 11.35 2.48 -33.50
N GLN A 34 12.10 1.83 -34.40
CA GLN A 34 11.58 0.84 -35.36
C GLN A 34 11.20 -0.50 -34.69
N GLY A 35 11.45 -0.65 -33.39
CA GLY A 35 11.05 -1.84 -32.61
C GLY A 35 12.12 -2.93 -32.50
N VAL A 36 13.37 -2.65 -32.90
CA VAL A 36 14.46 -3.62 -32.74
C VAL A 36 14.72 -3.89 -31.25
N PRO A 37 14.81 -5.16 -30.81
CA PRO A 37 15.07 -5.47 -29.42
C PRO A 37 16.41 -4.90 -28.95
N ARG A 38 16.39 -4.15 -27.84
CA ARG A 38 17.59 -3.55 -27.23
C ARG A 38 18.71 -4.56 -26.97
N LYS A 39 18.36 -5.81 -26.64
CA LYS A 39 19.32 -6.89 -26.39
C LYS A 39 20.13 -7.25 -27.63
N ASP A 40 19.54 -7.16 -28.81
CA ASP A 40 20.22 -7.47 -30.07
C ASP A 40 21.22 -6.37 -30.40
N LEU A 41 20.81 -5.10 -30.25
CA LEU A 41 21.69 -3.95 -30.43
C LEU A 41 22.88 -3.96 -29.45
N ILE A 42 22.65 -4.35 -28.19
CA ILE A 42 23.73 -4.51 -27.20
C ILE A 42 24.77 -5.55 -27.64
N ARG A 43 24.29 -6.69 -28.16
CA ARG A 43 25.14 -7.80 -28.62
C ARG A 43 25.89 -7.45 -29.90
N GLU A 44 25.22 -6.82 -30.85
CA GLU A 44 25.75 -6.50 -32.18
C GLU A 44 26.75 -5.34 -32.14
N TYR A 45 26.45 -4.28 -31.39
CA TYR A 45 27.28 -3.09 -31.31
C TYR A 45 28.29 -3.11 -30.14
N GLY A 46 28.31 -4.18 -29.34
CA GLY A 46 29.27 -4.36 -28.23
C GLY A 46 29.21 -3.24 -27.16
N MET A 47 28.01 -2.69 -26.95
CA MET A 47 27.78 -1.58 -26.03
C MET A 47 27.14 -2.06 -24.72
N SER A 48 27.29 -1.30 -23.62
CA SER A 48 26.65 -1.67 -22.36
C SER A 48 25.17 -1.32 -22.36
N SER A 49 24.35 -2.06 -21.61
CA SER A 49 22.91 -1.74 -21.43
C SER A 49 22.70 -0.32 -20.92
N ARG A 50 23.58 0.14 -20.01
CA ARG A 50 23.53 1.49 -19.44
C ARG A 50 23.83 2.57 -20.48
N THR A 51 24.77 2.31 -21.38
CA THR A 51 25.09 3.22 -22.50
C THR A 51 23.89 3.40 -23.43
N LEU A 52 23.20 2.31 -23.76
CA LEU A 52 22.01 2.38 -24.61
C LEU A 52 20.86 3.12 -23.90
N GLU A 53 20.65 2.86 -22.61
CA GLU A 53 19.65 3.57 -21.80
C GLU A 53 19.92 5.07 -21.71
N GLU A 54 21.18 5.49 -21.56
CA GLU A 54 21.57 6.90 -21.49
C GLU A 54 21.26 7.63 -22.80
N TRP A 55 21.57 7.01 -23.95
CA TRP A 55 21.25 7.58 -25.26
C TRP A 55 19.74 7.71 -25.47
N LEU A 56 19.00 6.65 -25.13
CA LEU A 56 17.54 6.64 -25.21
C LEU A 56 16.94 7.74 -24.31
N SER A 57 17.42 7.88 -23.08
CA SER A 57 16.96 8.94 -22.16
C SER A 57 17.29 10.34 -22.69
N LYS A 58 18.47 10.55 -23.25
CA LYS A 58 18.90 11.83 -23.84
C LYS A 58 18.08 12.22 -25.06
N HIS A 59 17.65 11.23 -25.84
CA HIS A 59 16.75 11.40 -26.98
C HIS A 59 15.26 11.39 -26.59
N GLY A 60 14.94 11.44 -25.29
CA GLY A 60 13.55 11.55 -24.81
C GLY A 60 12.75 10.25 -24.91
N TYR A 61 13.39 9.12 -25.22
CA TYR A 61 12.75 7.82 -25.25
C TYR A 61 12.33 7.43 -23.83
N ARG A 62 11.02 7.32 -23.59
CA ARG A 62 10.49 6.81 -22.32
C ARG A 62 10.48 5.29 -22.38
N SER A 63 11.22 4.65 -21.47
CA SER A 63 11.09 3.20 -21.29
C SER A 63 9.62 2.88 -20.98
N GLY A 64 9.04 1.94 -21.73
CA GLY A 64 7.67 1.43 -21.50
C GLY A 64 7.51 0.62 -20.22
N ILE A 65 8.46 0.72 -19.28
CA ILE A 65 8.34 0.11 -17.97
C ILE A 65 7.27 0.91 -17.23
N LYS A 66 6.16 0.24 -16.90
CA LYS A 66 5.12 0.81 -16.04
C LYS A 66 5.77 1.20 -14.71
N SER A 67 5.84 2.49 -14.44
CA SER A 67 6.28 3.02 -13.15
C SER A 67 5.06 3.23 -12.26
N TYR A 68 5.11 2.69 -11.05
CA TYR A 68 4.05 2.86 -10.05
C TYR A 68 4.46 3.92 -9.05
N THR A 69 3.59 4.87 -8.74
CA THR A 69 3.81 5.88 -7.70
C THR A 69 3.77 5.25 -6.30
N GLN A 70 4.36 5.92 -5.31
CA GLN A 70 4.34 5.41 -3.93
C GLN A 70 2.91 5.30 -3.37
N ALA A 71 2.02 6.21 -3.78
CA ALA A 71 0.61 6.19 -3.38
C ALA A 71 -0.13 4.97 -3.94
N GLU A 72 0.07 4.67 -5.23
CA GLU A 72 -0.50 3.47 -5.87
C GLU A 72 -0.03 2.19 -5.19
N ARG A 73 1.28 2.08 -4.93
CA ARG A 73 1.85 0.93 -4.22
C ARG A 73 1.23 0.74 -2.84
N ARG A 74 1.04 1.82 -2.08
CA ARG A 74 0.38 1.78 -0.75
C ARG A 74 -1.08 1.36 -0.84
N SER A 75 -1.81 1.83 -1.84
CA SER A 75 -3.21 1.45 -2.05
C SER A 75 -3.35 -0.05 -2.31
N VAL A 76 -2.50 -0.59 -3.17
CA VAL A 76 -2.44 -2.03 -3.49
C VAL A 76 -2.14 -2.86 -2.24
N VAL A 77 -1.11 -2.47 -1.48
CA VAL A 77 -0.71 -3.21 -0.27
C VAL A 77 -1.83 -3.20 0.77
N ARG A 78 -2.48 -2.06 1.01
CA ARG A 78 -3.61 -1.97 1.94
C ARG A 78 -4.79 -2.83 1.53
N ALA A 79 -5.12 -2.88 0.24
CA ALA A 79 -6.20 -3.74 -0.25
C ALA A 79 -5.91 -5.22 -0.01
N VAL A 80 -4.65 -5.65 -0.19
CA VAL A 80 -4.24 -7.03 0.07
C VAL A 80 -4.25 -7.34 1.58
N GLU A 81 -3.79 -6.42 2.42
CA GLU A 81 -3.85 -6.55 3.88
C GLU A 81 -5.29 -6.60 4.40
N SER A 82 -6.22 -5.90 3.76
CA SER A 82 -7.65 -5.97 4.09
C SER A 82 -8.35 -7.25 3.62
N GLY A 83 -7.62 -8.19 3.00
CA GLY A 83 -8.12 -9.51 2.61
C GLY A 83 -8.30 -9.73 1.11
N MET A 84 -7.96 -8.76 0.24
CA MET A 84 -7.99 -8.98 -1.21
C MET A 84 -6.91 -9.98 -1.62
N SER A 85 -7.24 -10.95 -2.47
CA SER A 85 -6.23 -11.87 -2.97
C SER A 85 -5.26 -11.17 -3.91
N ILE A 86 -4.02 -11.66 -3.97
CA ILE A 86 -3.01 -11.08 -4.85
C ILE A 86 -3.43 -11.16 -6.33
N LYS A 87 -4.16 -12.22 -6.71
CA LYS A 87 -4.68 -12.40 -8.08
C LYS A 87 -5.73 -11.34 -8.43
N GLU A 88 -6.63 -11.01 -7.50
CA GLU A 88 -7.61 -9.94 -7.68
C GLU A 88 -6.92 -8.58 -7.77
N ALA A 89 -5.94 -8.31 -6.90
CA ALA A 89 -5.18 -7.06 -6.93
C ALA A 89 -4.43 -6.87 -8.27
N LEU A 90 -3.94 -7.95 -8.87
CA LEU A 90 -3.33 -7.94 -10.21
C LEU A 90 -4.30 -7.40 -11.28
N ILE A 91 -5.55 -7.85 -11.23
CA ILE A 91 -6.60 -7.48 -12.21
C ILE A 91 -7.09 -6.05 -11.94
N VAL A 92 -7.46 -5.75 -10.70
CA VAL A 92 -8.03 -4.45 -10.31
C VAL A 92 -7.05 -3.31 -10.55
N PHE A 93 -5.77 -3.49 -10.20
CA PHE A 93 -4.75 -2.44 -10.31
C PHE A 93 -3.89 -2.56 -11.58
N ASN A 94 -4.21 -3.46 -12.50
CA ASN A 94 -3.49 -3.68 -13.76
C ASN A 94 -1.97 -3.84 -13.57
N ILE A 95 -1.59 -4.69 -12.62
CA ILE A 95 -0.19 -4.93 -12.25
C ILE A 95 0.35 -6.08 -13.08
N SER A 96 1.56 -5.90 -13.62
CA SER A 96 2.11 -6.86 -14.58
C SER A 96 2.52 -8.22 -13.97
N SER A 97 2.81 -8.29 -12.67
CA SER A 97 3.29 -9.54 -12.05
C SER A 97 3.01 -9.64 -10.55
N ARG A 98 2.71 -10.87 -10.11
CA ARG A 98 2.57 -11.24 -8.69
C ARG A 98 3.82 -10.93 -7.87
N THR A 99 4.99 -11.08 -8.49
CA THR A 99 6.29 -10.84 -7.84
C THR A 99 6.44 -9.38 -7.42
N VAL A 100 5.91 -8.46 -8.21
CA VAL A 100 5.93 -7.01 -7.93
C VAL A 100 5.14 -6.70 -6.66
N ILE A 101 3.93 -7.26 -6.54
CA ILE A 101 3.07 -7.09 -5.35
C ILE A 101 3.75 -7.68 -4.11
N ASN A 102 4.30 -8.90 -4.21
CA ASN A 102 5.01 -9.53 -3.09
C ASN A 102 6.23 -8.70 -2.65
N HIS A 103 6.97 -8.13 -3.60
CA HIS A 103 8.10 -7.25 -3.30
C HIS A 103 7.65 -5.99 -2.57
N TRP A 104 6.53 -5.38 -2.98
CA TRP A 104 5.96 -4.24 -2.25
C TRP A 104 5.53 -4.63 -0.85
N ILE A 105 4.79 -5.72 -0.66
CA ILE A 105 4.36 -6.18 0.67
C ILE A 105 5.58 -6.41 1.57
N LYS A 106 6.63 -7.07 1.07
CA LYS A 106 7.88 -7.28 1.83
C LYS A 106 8.51 -5.96 2.24
N ARG A 107 8.70 -5.04 1.29
CA ARG A 107 9.30 -3.74 1.53
C ARG A 107 8.49 -2.90 2.52
N PHE A 108 7.16 -2.90 2.40
CA PHE A 108 6.30 -2.18 3.35
C PHE A 108 6.34 -2.79 4.75
N LYS A 109 6.46 -4.12 4.87
CA LYS A 109 6.67 -4.78 6.16
C LYS A 109 8.02 -4.39 6.78
N GLU A 110 9.08 -4.33 5.98
CA GLU A 110 10.41 -3.87 6.42
C GLU A 110 10.38 -2.40 6.84
N GLU A 111 9.83 -1.50 6.01
CA GLU A 111 9.66 -0.08 6.35
C GLU A 111 8.84 0.12 7.63
N ASN A 112 7.74 -0.62 7.80
CA ASN A 112 6.93 -0.56 9.02
C ASN A 112 7.66 -1.15 10.22
N ALA A 113 8.46 -2.21 10.05
CA ALA A 113 9.27 -2.77 11.12
C ALA A 113 10.38 -1.81 11.56
N GLU A 114 11.02 -1.12 10.61
CA GLU A 114 11.99 -0.07 10.88
C GLU A 114 11.35 1.10 11.64
N LEU A 115 10.19 1.58 11.20
CA LEU A 115 9.43 2.63 11.89
C LEU A 115 8.97 2.20 13.29
N ASN A 116 8.62 0.93 13.50
CA ASN A 116 8.28 0.41 14.82
C ASN A 116 9.52 0.17 15.72
N SER A 117 10.69 -0.08 15.11
CA SER A 117 11.97 -0.24 15.84
C SER A 117 12.63 1.09 16.20
N ILE A 118 12.33 2.15 15.45
CA ILE A 118 12.56 3.52 15.85
C ILE A 118 11.52 3.82 16.92
N ASN A 119 11.84 3.50 18.18
CA ASN A 119 11.15 4.10 19.30
C ASN A 119 11.03 5.60 18.99
N PRO A 120 9.80 6.18 18.95
CA PRO A 120 9.69 7.62 18.84
C PRO A 120 10.57 8.23 19.93
N PRO A 121 11.28 9.35 19.67
CA PRO A 121 11.98 10.05 20.73
C PRO A 121 10.97 10.18 21.87
N VAL A 122 11.34 9.63 23.02
CA VAL A 122 10.55 9.71 24.24
C VAL A 122 10.40 11.21 24.50
N MET A 123 9.34 11.81 23.98
CA MET A 123 8.84 13.05 24.53
C MET A 123 8.67 12.76 26.01
N PRO A 124 9.17 13.62 26.91
CA PRO A 124 9.01 13.40 28.33
C PRO A 124 7.51 13.23 28.58
N LYS A 125 7.09 11.97 28.81
CA LYS A 125 5.76 11.65 29.30
C LYS A 125 5.69 12.35 30.64
N LYS A 126 5.04 13.50 30.64
CA LYS A 126 4.47 14.08 31.84
C LYS A 126 3.54 13.00 32.42
N GLU A 127 4.03 12.28 33.41
CA GLU A 127 3.33 11.54 34.46
C GLU A 127 1.86 11.14 34.14
N THR A 128 1.65 10.31 33.12
CA THR A 128 0.29 9.90 32.71
C THR A 128 0.02 8.41 32.95
N SER A 129 0.99 7.62 33.41
CA SER A 129 0.77 6.21 33.76
C SER A 129 -0.06 6.01 35.03
N GLU A 130 -0.04 6.98 35.95
CA GLU A 130 -0.84 6.94 37.17
C GLU A 130 -2.25 7.53 36.94
N SER A 131 -2.36 8.66 36.23
CA SER A 131 -3.65 9.31 35.93
C SER A 131 -4.61 8.41 35.14
N ASN A 132 -4.11 7.69 34.13
CA ASN A 132 -4.94 6.78 33.33
C ASN A 132 -5.49 5.61 34.17
N ASN A 133 -4.72 5.10 35.14
CA ASN A 133 -5.20 4.04 36.03
C ASN A 133 -6.22 4.58 37.04
N THR A 134 -6.06 5.81 37.52
CA THR A 134 -7.04 6.43 38.43
C THR A 134 -8.35 6.74 37.73
N GLU A 135 -8.30 7.23 36.48
CA GLU A 135 -9.49 7.51 35.68
C GLU A 135 -10.26 6.23 35.34
N LEU A 136 -9.56 5.16 34.94
CA LEU A 136 -10.18 3.86 34.68
C LEU A 136 -10.84 3.29 35.94
N ARG A 137 -10.20 3.39 37.10
CA ARG A 137 -10.78 2.95 38.37
C ARG A 137 -12.00 3.79 38.77
N ALA A 138 -11.95 5.11 38.56
CA ALA A 138 -13.06 6.00 38.84
C ALA A 138 -14.27 5.71 37.93
N LEU A 139 -14.03 5.49 36.64
CA LEU A 139 -15.06 5.12 35.67
C LEU A 139 -15.69 3.76 35.99
N GLN A 140 -14.87 2.75 36.34
CA GLN A 140 -15.38 1.45 36.75
C GLN A 140 -16.26 1.55 38.00
N LYS A 141 -15.81 2.31 39.01
CA LYS A 141 -16.59 2.52 40.23
C LYS A 141 -17.92 3.23 39.95
N ALA A 142 -17.92 4.25 39.09
CA ALA A 142 -19.14 4.95 38.68
C ALA A 142 -20.13 4.02 37.96
N LEU A 143 -19.62 3.12 37.12
CA LEU A 143 -20.41 2.11 36.42
C LEU A 143 -21.03 1.11 37.40
N ASP A 144 -20.27 0.65 38.40
CA ASP A 144 -20.76 -0.27 39.43
C ASP A 144 -21.84 0.38 40.32
N GLU A 145 -21.64 1.64 40.71
CA GLU A 145 -22.64 2.41 41.48
C GLU A 145 -23.93 2.63 40.68
N ALA A 146 -23.83 2.93 39.38
CA ALA A 146 -24.99 3.08 38.50
C ALA A 146 -25.75 1.75 38.35
N ASN A 147 -25.04 0.64 38.14
CA ASN A 147 -25.63 -0.69 38.06
C ASN A 147 -26.31 -1.11 39.36
N LEU A 148 -25.71 -0.78 40.52
CA LEU A 148 -26.31 -1.05 41.82
C LEU A 148 -27.61 -0.26 42.02
N LYS A 149 -27.63 1.03 41.62
CA LYS A 149 -28.85 1.85 41.65
C LYS A 149 -29.94 1.28 40.75
N ILE A 150 -29.59 0.88 39.53
CA ILE A 150 -30.55 0.26 38.60
C ILE A 150 -31.16 -1.01 39.21
N ARG A 151 -30.32 -1.90 39.75
CA ARG A 151 -30.79 -3.12 40.41
C ARG A 151 -31.69 -2.82 41.61
N ALA A 152 -31.32 -1.86 42.44
CA ALA A 152 -32.14 -1.47 43.60
C ALA A 152 -33.50 -0.93 43.17
N LEU A 153 -33.55 -0.09 42.14
CA LEU A 153 -34.79 0.44 41.58
C LEU A 153 -35.66 -0.68 41.00
N ASP A 154 -35.08 -1.60 40.23
CA ASP A 154 -35.79 -2.77 39.71
C ASP A 154 -36.38 -3.61 40.85
N THR A 155 -35.60 -3.90 41.90
CA THR A 155 -36.12 -4.66 43.06
C THR A 155 -37.21 -3.91 43.82
N MET A 156 -37.16 -2.58 43.89
CA MET A 156 -38.20 -1.78 44.52
C MET A 156 -39.49 -1.82 43.70
N ILE A 157 -39.38 -1.85 42.37
CA ILE A 157 -40.52 -2.06 41.47
C ILE A 157 -41.11 -3.44 41.72
N ASP A 158 -40.30 -4.50 41.79
CA ASP A 158 -40.78 -5.86 42.06
C ASP A 158 -41.56 -5.94 43.39
N ILE A 159 -41.03 -5.36 44.46
CA ILE A 159 -41.70 -5.30 45.78
C ILE A 159 -43.01 -4.52 45.69
N ALA A 160 -43.03 -3.39 44.97
CA ALA A 160 -44.23 -2.58 44.81
C ALA A 160 -45.33 -3.32 44.03
N GLU A 161 -44.97 -4.03 42.96
CA GLU A 161 -45.90 -4.86 42.19
C GLU A 161 -46.49 -6.00 43.06
N GLU A 162 -45.66 -6.64 43.90
CA GLU A 162 -46.09 -7.71 44.81
C GLU A 162 -47.07 -7.21 45.88
N GLN A 163 -46.72 -6.11 46.57
CA GLN A 163 -47.52 -5.60 47.70
C GLN A 163 -48.81 -4.90 47.26
N LEU A 164 -48.74 -4.11 46.17
CA LEU A 164 -49.86 -3.31 45.71
C LEU A 164 -50.72 -4.02 44.65
N LYS A 165 -50.27 -5.17 44.13
CA LYS A 165 -50.94 -5.96 43.09
C LYS A 165 -51.31 -5.15 41.84
N ILE A 166 -50.48 -4.15 41.51
CA ILE A 166 -50.57 -3.33 40.31
C ILE A 166 -49.39 -3.64 39.40
N ASP A 167 -49.62 -3.65 38.08
CA ASP A 167 -48.59 -3.93 37.06
C ASP A 167 -47.92 -2.60 36.69
N ILE A 168 -46.67 -2.39 37.12
CA ILE A 168 -45.93 -1.13 36.91
C ILE A 168 -45.06 -1.25 35.66
N ARG A 169 -44.48 -2.43 35.41
CA ARG A 169 -43.60 -2.69 34.27
C ARG A 169 -44.41 -2.93 33.00
N LYS A 170 -44.00 -2.26 31.91
CA LYS A 170 -44.60 -2.50 30.59
C LYS A 170 -44.22 -3.89 30.07
N LYS A 171 -45.21 -4.77 29.88
CA LYS A 171 -45.01 -6.09 29.25
C LYS A 171 -44.76 -5.93 27.74
N SER A 172 -43.71 -6.56 27.22
CA SER A 172 -43.41 -6.61 25.79
C SER A 172 -44.40 -7.54 25.08
N GLY A 173 -45.59 -7.02 24.78
CA GLY A 173 -46.61 -7.83 24.12
C GLY A 173 -47.95 -7.13 23.97
N ALA A 174 -48.02 -6.10 23.12
CA ALA A 174 -49.28 -5.76 22.46
C ALA A 174 -49.04 -5.91 20.95
N ARG A 175 -49.69 -6.91 20.33
CA ARG A 175 -49.75 -6.99 18.86
C ARG A 175 -50.39 -5.68 18.37
N GLN A 176 -49.71 -4.96 17.48
CA GLN A 176 -50.31 -3.81 16.82
C GLN A 176 -51.59 -4.27 16.11
N SER A 177 -52.73 -3.67 16.45
CA SER A 177 -53.97 -3.86 15.70
C SER A 177 -53.72 -3.34 14.28
N SER A 178 -53.65 -4.24 13.31
CA SER A 178 -53.79 -3.89 11.90
C SER A 178 -55.14 -3.17 11.74
N LYS A 179 -55.10 -2.00 11.11
CA LYS A 179 -56.27 -1.25 10.68
C LYS A 179 -56.36 -1.36 9.16
#